data_AF-A0A2A8BHW4-F1
#
_entry.id   AF-A0A2A8BHW4-F1
#
_cell.length_a   1.000
_cell.length_b   1.000
_cell.length_c   1.000
_cell.angle_alpha   90.00
_cell.angle_beta   90.00
_cell.angle_gamma   90.00
#
_symmetry.space_group_name_H-M   'P 1'
#
loop_
_entity.id
_entity.type
_entity.pdbx_description
1 polymer ?
#
loop_
_entity_poly.entity_id
_entity_poly.type
_entity_poly.pdbx_seq_one_letter_code
_entity_poly.pdbx_strand_id
1 'polypeptide(L)'
;MQTIEIHTQGGLKHKVQTEVYNAELLNTKLNDNDLITVLIGDFIIQRIDVKRIIPLNISNVEGTTKLKVHTNAGKEIEIITNDYDPIYLNEQLNNNNTITVVIGDYIFSRIDVKQVVPVKEEPKEPEQPPVTEPEQPTDPVTPPTEETSEEAGEQMVHTEQL
;
A
#
# COMPACT_ATOMS: atom_id res chain seq x y z
N MET A 1 -16.82 8.64 -18.64
CA MET A 1 -17.27 7.23 -18.82
C MET A 1 -16.33 6.35 -18.02
N GLN A 2 -16.91 5.46 -17.21
CA GLN A 2 -16.18 4.48 -16.42
C GLN A 2 -16.30 3.11 -17.10
N THR A 3 -15.22 2.34 -17.11
CA THR A 3 -15.24 0.97 -17.64
C THR A 3 -15.19 0.00 -16.46
N ILE A 4 -16.13 -0.94 -16.43
CA ILE A 4 -16.19 -2.02 -15.46
C ILE A 4 -16.10 -3.38 -16.17
N GLU A 5 -15.53 -4.37 -15.50
CA GLU A 5 -15.50 -5.77 -15.93
C GLU A 5 -16.42 -6.59 -15.03
N ILE A 6 -17.45 -7.18 -15.63
CA ILE A 6 -18.42 -8.04 -14.97
C ILE A 6 -18.01 -9.49 -15.23
N HIS A 7 -17.82 -10.25 -14.16
CA HIS A 7 -17.58 -11.68 -14.19
C HIS A 7 -18.86 -12.41 -13.82
N THR A 8 -19.19 -13.45 -14.57
CA THR A 8 -20.36 -14.29 -14.28
C THR A 8 -20.01 -15.54 -13.47
N GLN A 9 -21.01 -16.19 -12.85
CA GLN A 9 -20.81 -17.46 -12.15
C GLN A 9 -20.36 -18.56 -13.12
N GLY A 10 -20.87 -18.53 -14.35
CA GLY A 10 -20.45 -19.39 -15.46
C GLY A 10 -19.04 -19.11 -16.03
N GLY A 11 -18.32 -18.12 -15.51
CA GLY A 11 -16.94 -17.82 -15.89
C GLY A 11 -16.79 -16.87 -17.10
N LEU A 12 -17.90 -16.35 -17.63
CA LEU A 12 -17.86 -15.32 -18.67
C LEU A 12 -17.37 -13.99 -18.08
N LYS A 13 -16.78 -13.16 -18.94
CA LYS A 13 -16.32 -11.82 -18.61
C LYS A 13 -16.85 -10.84 -19.65
N HIS A 14 -17.41 -9.73 -19.18
CA HIS A 14 -17.96 -8.68 -20.03
C HIS A 14 -17.42 -7.34 -19.57
N LYS A 15 -16.93 -6.54 -20.52
CA LYS A 15 -16.56 -5.15 -20.25
C LYS A 15 -17.72 -4.26 -20.64
N VAL A 16 -18.10 -3.37 -19.74
CA VAL A 16 -19.24 -2.47 -19.89
C VAL A 16 -18.77 -1.05 -19.64
N GLN A 17 -19.22 -0.12 -20.47
CA GLN A 17 -19.03 1.31 -20.25
C GLN A 17 -20.28 1.90 -19.61
N THR A 18 -20.09 2.67 -18.54
CA THR A 18 -21.17 3.38 -17.87
C THR A 18 -20.82 4.87 -17.77
N GLU A 19 -21.83 5.73 -17.81
CA GLU A 19 -21.62 7.17 -17.59
C GLU A 19 -21.23 7.44 -16.13
N VAL A 20 -22.03 6.88 -15.21
CA VAL A 20 -21.83 6.94 -13.76
C VAL A 20 -21.82 5.50 -13.23
N TYR A 21 -20.74 5.13 -12.55
CA TYR A 21 -20.67 3.90 -11.77
C TYR A 21 -20.73 4.25 -10.27
N ASN A 22 -21.60 3.57 -9.55
CA ASN A 22 -21.73 3.63 -8.10
C ASN A 22 -21.98 2.20 -7.61
N ALA A 23 -21.01 1.66 -6.87
CA ALA A 23 -21.05 0.27 -6.42
C ALA A 23 -22.23 -0.01 -5.48
N GLU A 24 -22.53 0.90 -4.56
CA GLU A 24 -23.62 0.77 -3.59
C GLU A 24 -25.00 0.76 -4.25
N LEU A 25 -25.24 1.68 -5.19
CA LEU A 25 -26.49 1.75 -5.93
C LEU A 25 -26.71 0.50 -6.79
N LEU A 26 -25.65 0.01 -7.44
CA LEU A 26 -25.73 -1.21 -8.23
C LEU A 26 -25.92 -2.45 -7.33
N ASN A 27 -25.20 -2.54 -6.20
CA ASN A 27 -25.34 -3.61 -5.23
C ASN A 27 -26.75 -3.67 -4.64
N THR A 28 -27.38 -2.51 -4.40
CA THR A 28 -28.80 -2.44 -3.99
C THR A 28 -29.71 -3.13 -5.01
N LYS A 29 -29.53 -2.85 -6.31
CA LYS A 29 -30.30 -3.51 -7.38
C LYS A 29 -30.01 -5.01 -7.48
N LEU A 30 -28.76 -5.42 -7.29
CA LEU A 30 -28.37 -6.83 -7.34
C LEU A 30 -28.92 -7.64 -6.16
N ASN A 31 -29.13 -7.00 -5.01
CA ASN A 31 -29.72 -7.60 -3.82
C ASN A 31 -31.24 -7.45 -3.74
N ASP A 32 -31.87 -6.74 -4.68
CA ASP A 32 -33.32 -6.63 -4.76
C ASP A 32 -33.92 -7.98 -5.16
N ASN A 33 -34.77 -8.53 -4.29
CA ASN A 33 -35.40 -9.83 -4.51
C ASN A 33 -36.59 -9.78 -5.47
N ASP A 34 -37.10 -8.58 -5.76
CA ASP A 34 -38.17 -8.37 -6.74
C ASP A 34 -37.62 -8.35 -8.17
N LEU A 35 -36.29 -8.21 -8.33
CA LEU A 35 -35.62 -8.25 -9.63
C LEU A 35 -35.12 -9.66 -9.97
N ILE A 36 -35.24 -10.03 -11.25
CA ILE A 36 -34.60 -11.22 -11.82
C ILE A 36 -33.30 -10.82 -12.55
N THR A 37 -33.33 -9.69 -13.26
CA THR A 37 -32.23 -9.18 -14.07
C THR A 37 -31.94 -7.73 -13.72
N VAL A 38 -30.70 -7.30 -13.98
CA VAL A 38 -30.26 -5.91 -13.80
C VAL A 38 -29.62 -5.44 -15.11
N LEU A 39 -29.97 -4.22 -15.53
CA LEU A 39 -29.32 -3.51 -16.61
C LEU A 39 -28.13 -2.73 -16.07
N ILE A 40 -26.96 -2.95 -16.65
CA ILE A 40 -25.70 -2.28 -16.32
C ILE A 40 -25.13 -1.73 -17.62
N GLY A 41 -25.17 -0.40 -17.82
CA GLY A 41 -24.85 0.20 -19.11
C GLY A 41 -25.79 -0.32 -20.21
N ASP A 42 -25.25 -1.05 -21.17
CA ASP A 42 -25.94 -1.75 -22.26
C ASP A 42 -26.09 -3.26 -22.03
N PHE A 43 -25.61 -3.78 -20.90
CA PHE A 43 -25.57 -5.21 -20.60
C PHE A 43 -26.67 -5.62 -19.62
N ILE A 44 -27.46 -6.62 -19.99
CA ILE A 44 -28.52 -7.21 -19.15
C ILE A 44 -28.02 -8.55 -18.62
N ILE A 45 -28.07 -8.73 -17.30
CA ILE A 45 -27.61 -9.96 -16.62
C ILE A 45 -28.58 -10.37 -15.52
N GLN A 46 -28.72 -11.68 -15.29
CA GLN A 46 -29.43 -12.19 -14.12
C GLN A 46 -28.68 -11.81 -12.84
N ARG A 47 -29.37 -11.26 -11.83
CA ARG A 47 -28.71 -10.78 -10.61
C ARG A 47 -27.89 -11.87 -9.91
N ILE A 48 -28.41 -13.11 -9.93
CA ILE A 48 -27.78 -14.29 -9.32
C ILE A 48 -26.52 -14.77 -10.07
N ASP A 49 -26.38 -14.40 -11.35
CA ASP A 49 -25.24 -14.82 -12.17
C ASP A 49 -24.07 -13.84 -12.07
N VAL A 50 -24.24 -12.70 -11.38
CA VAL A 50 -23.12 -11.81 -11.08
C VAL A 50 -22.21 -12.48 -10.07
N LYS A 51 -20.95 -12.70 -10.47
CA LYS A 51 -19.90 -13.21 -9.59
C LYS A 51 -19.06 -12.08 -9.02
N ARG A 52 -18.60 -11.17 -9.88
CA ARG A 52 -17.81 -9.99 -9.49
C ARG A 52 -18.02 -8.84 -10.46
N ILE A 53 -17.91 -7.61 -9.97
CA ILE A 53 -17.81 -6.41 -10.79
C ILE A 53 -16.56 -5.66 -10.37
N ILE A 54 -15.68 -5.44 -11.34
CA ILE A 54 -14.35 -4.87 -11.15
C ILE A 54 -14.27 -3.55 -11.91
N PRO A 55 -14.14 -2.40 -11.26
CA PRO A 55 -13.87 -1.15 -11.95
C PRO A 55 -12.46 -1.18 -12.55
N LEU A 56 -12.33 -0.96 -13.87
CA LEU A 56 -11.05 -1.01 -14.58
C LEU A 56 -10.31 0.32 -14.59
N ASN A 57 -11.05 1.44 -14.58
CA ASN A 57 -10.49 2.78 -14.63
C ASN A 57 -10.95 3.58 -13.40
N ILE A 58 -10.43 3.21 -12.23
CA ILE A 58 -10.66 3.95 -10.98
C ILE A 58 -9.81 5.22 -11.07
N SER A 59 -10.42 6.36 -11.35
CA SER A 59 -9.68 7.62 -11.55
C SER A 59 -9.22 8.24 -10.22
N ASN A 60 -9.93 7.92 -9.13
CA ASN A 60 -9.63 8.37 -7.77
C ASN A 60 -9.72 7.16 -6.83
N VAL A 61 -8.62 6.47 -6.58
CA VAL A 61 -8.59 5.46 -5.51
C VAL A 61 -8.47 6.20 -4.18
N GLU A 62 -9.58 6.66 -3.64
CA GLU A 62 -9.62 7.31 -2.33
C GLU A 62 -9.61 6.23 -1.24
N GLY A 63 -8.55 6.19 -0.44
CA GLY A 63 -8.44 5.21 0.63
C GLY A 63 -7.07 5.18 1.29
N THR A 64 -7.03 5.01 2.61
CA THR A 64 -5.80 4.70 3.35
C THR A 64 -5.70 3.22 3.71
N THR A 65 -6.81 2.47 3.68
CA THR A 65 -6.82 1.06 4.06
C THR A 65 -6.64 0.20 2.83
N LYS A 66 -5.52 -0.54 2.77
CA LYS A 66 -5.29 -1.56 1.75
C LYS A 66 -5.86 -2.89 2.22
N LEU A 67 -6.66 -3.54 1.39
CA LEU A 67 -7.29 -4.84 1.62
C LEU A 67 -6.85 -5.84 0.56
N LYS A 68 -6.73 -7.10 0.97
CA LYS A 68 -6.61 -8.25 0.07
C LYS A 68 -7.87 -9.10 0.18
N VAL A 69 -8.61 -9.19 -0.92
CA VAL A 69 -9.78 -10.07 -1.04
C VAL A 69 -9.34 -11.35 -1.74
N HIS A 70 -9.38 -12.46 -1.02
CA HIS A 70 -9.18 -13.79 -1.59
C HIS A 70 -10.53 -14.37 -1.99
N THR A 71 -10.59 -14.91 -3.19
CA THR A 71 -11.79 -15.55 -3.73
C THR A 71 -11.72 -17.07 -3.63
N ASN A 72 -12.87 -17.73 -3.64
CA ASN A 72 -12.94 -19.20 -3.63
C ASN A 72 -12.30 -19.83 -4.89
N ALA A 73 -12.21 -19.07 -5.98
CA ALA A 73 -11.47 -19.46 -7.18
C ALA A 73 -9.93 -19.31 -7.06
N GLY A 74 -9.41 -18.93 -5.89
CA GLY A 74 -7.97 -18.76 -5.65
C GLY A 74 -7.39 -17.43 -6.17
N LYS A 75 -8.21 -16.54 -6.72
CA LYS A 75 -7.77 -15.19 -7.13
C LYS A 75 -7.65 -14.27 -5.92
N GLU A 76 -6.56 -13.52 -5.86
CA GLU A 76 -6.34 -12.40 -4.94
C GLU A 76 -6.61 -11.07 -5.66
N ILE A 77 -7.31 -10.14 -5.00
CA ILE A 77 -7.63 -8.81 -5.50
C ILE A 77 -7.26 -7.80 -4.42
N GLU A 78 -6.41 -6.83 -4.76
CA GLU A 78 -6.07 -5.72 -3.88
C GLU A 78 -7.08 -4.58 -4.05
N ILE A 79 -7.58 -4.05 -2.95
CA ILE A 79 -8.55 -2.95 -2.91
C ILE A 79 -8.04 -1.90 -1.93
N ILE A 80 -8.19 -0.63 -2.28
CA ILE A 80 -7.92 0.49 -1.39
C ILE A 80 -9.25 1.19 -1.14
N THR A 81 -9.61 1.39 0.13
CA THR A 81 -10.87 2.01 0.55
C THR A 81 -10.75 2.63 1.94
N ASN A 82 -11.62 3.59 2.26
CA ASN A 82 -11.78 4.11 3.62
C ASN A 82 -12.96 3.47 4.37
N ASP A 83 -13.85 2.78 3.65
CA ASP A 83 -15.16 2.35 4.17
C ASP A 83 -15.15 0.90 4.64
N TYR A 84 -13.98 0.38 5.04
CA TYR A 84 -13.86 -0.99 5.50
C TYR A 84 -14.34 -1.15 6.95
N ASP A 85 -15.56 -1.65 7.10
CA ASP A 85 -16.08 -2.15 8.37
C ASP A 85 -16.15 -3.70 8.34
N PRO A 86 -15.27 -4.40 9.08
CA PRO A 86 -15.24 -5.86 9.10
C PRO A 86 -16.48 -6.48 9.76
N ILE A 87 -17.12 -5.78 10.70
CA ILE A 87 -18.32 -6.30 11.40
C ILE A 87 -19.48 -6.25 10.42
N TYR A 88 -19.71 -5.08 9.81
CA TYR A 88 -20.76 -4.91 8.81
C TYR A 88 -20.58 -5.85 7.61
N LEU A 89 -19.36 -5.94 7.06
CA LEU A 89 -19.10 -6.83 5.94
C LEU A 89 -19.36 -8.30 6.29
N ASN A 90 -18.96 -8.73 7.49
CA ASN A 90 -19.22 -10.09 7.96
C ASN A 90 -20.72 -10.37 8.09
N GLU A 91 -21.51 -9.42 8.59
CA GLU A 91 -22.98 -9.55 8.63
C GLU A 91 -23.56 -9.71 7.22
N GLN A 92 -23.13 -8.89 6.25
CA GLN A 92 -23.60 -8.97 4.87
C GLN A 92 -23.23 -10.30 4.20
N LEU A 93 -22.01 -10.81 4.44
CA LEU A 93 -21.55 -12.09 3.89
C LEU A 93 -22.34 -13.29 4.45
N ASN A 94 -22.78 -13.21 5.71
CA ASN A 94 -23.58 -14.26 6.36
C ASN A 94 -25.10 -14.11 6.14
N ASN A 95 -25.55 -13.01 5.55
CA ASN A 95 -26.96 -12.78 5.25
C ASN A 95 -27.41 -13.60 4.03
N ASN A 96 -28.38 -14.51 4.22
CA ASN A 96 -28.89 -15.37 3.16
C ASN A 96 -29.74 -14.63 2.11
N ASN A 97 -30.24 -13.44 2.45
CA ASN A 97 -30.98 -12.59 1.52
C ASN A 97 -30.07 -11.72 0.64
N THR A 98 -28.78 -11.67 0.97
CA THR A 98 -27.76 -10.94 0.21
C THR A 98 -27.15 -11.88 -0.84
N ILE A 99 -27.07 -11.42 -2.10
CA ILE A 99 -26.35 -12.09 -3.18
C ILE A 99 -24.94 -11.52 -3.30
N THR A 100 -24.82 -10.20 -3.26
CA THR A 100 -23.57 -9.48 -3.47
C THR A 100 -23.26 -8.51 -2.33
N VAL A 101 -21.97 -8.24 -2.12
CA VAL A 101 -21.45 -7.26 -1.15
C VAL A 101 -20.52 -6.28 -1.84
N VAL A 102 -20.42 -5.07 -1.30
CA VAL A 102 -19.50 -4.03 -1.76
C VAL A 102 -18.24 -4.03 -0.90
N ILE A 103 -17.07 -3.87 -1.52
CA ILE A 103 -15.80 -3.62 -0.84
C ILE A 103 -15.08 -2.54 -1.64
N GLY A 104 -15.05 -1.30 -1.13
CA GLY A 104 -14.64 -0.13 -1.94
C GLY A 104 -15.55 0.03 -3.15
N ASP A 105 -14.98 0.17 -4.35
CA ASP A 105 -15.75 0.24 -5.61
C ASP A 105 -16.03 -1.14 -6.25
N TYR A 106 -15.67 -2.22 -5.59
CA TYR A 106 -15.80 -3.57 -6.13
C TYR A 106 -17.07 -4.23 -5.59
N ILE A 107 -17.73 -5.01 -6.43
CA ILE A 107 -18.87 -5.85 -6.02
C ILE A 107 -18.46 -7.32 -6.12
N PHE A 108 -18.74 -8.07 -5.06
CA PHE A 108 -18.48 -9.50 -4.99
C PHE A 108 -19.75 -10.26 -4.68
N SER A 109 -19.97 -11.37 -5.37
CA SER A 109 -20.89 -12.42 -4.91
C SER A 109 -20.46 -12.88 -3.52
N ARG A 110 -21.38 -12.94 -2.55
CA ARG A 110 -21.09 -13.32 -1.16
C ARG A 110 -20.43 -14.70 -1.08
N ILE A 111 -20.83 -15.62 -1.97
CA ILE A 111 -20.30 -16.98 -2.01
C ILE A 111 -18.92 -17.09 -2.71
N ASP A 112 -18.47 -16.03 -3.39
CA ASP A 112 -17.13 -16.02 -4.00
C ASP A 112 -16.07 -15.46 -3.05
N VAL A 113 -16.47 -14.68 -2.05
CA VAL A 113 -15.56 -14.15 -1.02
C VAL A 113 -15.14 -15.30 -0.09
N LYS A 114 -13.83 -15.58 -0.07
CA LYS A 114 -13.24 -16.58 0.82
C LYS A 114 -12.67 -15.95 2.08
N GLN A 115 -11.98 -14.82 1.92
CA GLN A 115 -11.29 -14.13 3.00
C GLN A 115 -11.06 -12.67 2.60
N VAL A 116 -11.15 -11.76 3.58
CA VAL A 116 -10.75 -10.36 3.42
C VAL A 116 -9.70 -10.04 4.48
N VAL A 117 -8.54 -9.55 4.05
CA VAL A 117 -7.39 -9.30 4.91
C VAL A 117 -6.96 -7.84 4.80
N PRO A 118 -7.06 -7.05 5.87
CA PRO A 118 -6.40 -5.75 5.94
C PRO A 118 -4.89 -5.92 5.86
N VAL A 119 -4.26 -5.23 4.91
CA VAL A 119 -2.81 -5.17 4.79
C VAL A 119 -2.32 -4.09 5.75
N LYS A 120 -1.60 -4.51 6.79
CA LYS A 120 -0.87 -3.57 7.64
C LYS A 120 0.34 -3.08 6.86
N GLU A 121 0.45 -1.78 6.64
CA GLU A 121 1.73 -1.22 6.23
C GLU A 121 2.70 -1.32 7.40
N GLU A 122 3.83 -2.00 7.20
CA GLU A 122 4.93 -1.91 8.16
C GLU A 122 5.43 -0.46 8.17
N PRO A 123 5.66 0.15 9.34
CA PRO A 123 6.27 1.48 9.40
C PRO A 123 7.58 1.42 8.63
N LYS A 124 7.73 2.25 7.58
CA LYS A 124 9.04 2.45 6.98
C LYS A 124 9.95 2.98 8.08
N GLU A 125 10.97 2.22 8.42
CA GLU A 125 12.02 2.67 9.34
C GLU A 125 12.53 4.03 8.82
N PRO A 126 12.62 5.07 9.66
CA PRO A 126 13.10 6.36 9.20
C PRO A 126 14.48 6.16 8.57
N GLU A 127 14.65 6.60 7.32
CA GLU A 127 15.95 6.60 6.64
C GLU A 127 16.95 7.26 7.58
N GLN A 128 17.93 6.49 8.06
CA GLN A 128 19.00 7.05 8.89
C GLN A 128 19.64 8.18 8.09
N PRO A 129 19.85 9.36 8.69
CA PRO A 129 20.57 10.43 8.01
C PRO A 129 21.93 9.88 7.55
N PRO A 130 22.45 10.31 6.38
CA PRO A 130 23.71 9.82 5.88
C PRO A 130 24.78 10.01 6.95
N VAL A 131 25.44 8.90 7.33
CA VAL A 131 26.60 8.95 8.21
C VAL A 131 27.67 9.73 7.47
N THR A 132 27.86 11.01 7.82
CA THR A 132 29.05 11.75 7.46
C THR A 132 30.23 11.09 8.16
N GLU A 133 31.05 10.38 7.38
CA GLU A 133 32.37 9.92 7.79
C GLU A 133 33.16 11.13 8.31
N PRO A 134 33.74 11.09 9.54
CA PRO A 134 34.56 12.19 10.01
C PRO A 134 35.79 12.31 9.11
N GLU A 135 36.02 13.51 8.56
CA GLU A 135 37.24 13.82 7.81
C GLU A 135 38.46 13.46 8.67
N GLN A 136 39.28 12.55 8.14
CA GLN A 136 40.53 12.14 8.75
C GLN A 136 41.48 13.35 8.81
N PRO A 137 42.03 13.74 9.97
CA PRO A 137 42.95 14.85 10.03
C PRO A 137 44.28 14.44 9.39
N THR A 138 44.60 15.01 8.24
CA THR A 138 45.93 14.93 7.62
C THR A 138 46.82 16.01 8.22
N ASP A 139 47.52 15.69 9.31
CA ASP A 139 48.72 16.44 9.70
C ASP A 139 49.78 15.48 10.26
N PRO A 140 50.99 15.42 9.67
CA PRO A 140 52.09 14.67 10.24
C PRO A 140 52.72 15.46 11.39
N VAL A 141 52.72 14.85 12.58
CA VAL A 141 53.40 15.34 13.78
C VAL A 141 54.92 15.28 13.59
N THR A 142 55.61 16.43 13.71
CA THR A 142 57.07 16.52 13.91
C THR A 142 57.45 16.16 15.35
N PRO A 143 58.57 15.45 15.60
CA PRO A 143 58.95 14.96 16.92
C PRO A 143 59.49 16.07 17.86
N PRO A 144 59.50 15.85 19.19
CA PRO A 144 59.85 16.86 20.18
C PRO A 144 61.38 16.97 20.37
N THR A 145 61.86 18.19 20.58
CA THR A 145 63.23 18.46 21.06
C THR A 145 63.25 18.37 22.59
N GLU A 146 64.09 17.50 23.14
CA GLU A 146 64.34 17.35 24.57
C GLU A 146 65.07 18.55 25.18
N GLU A 147 64.62 18.96 26.36
CA GLU A 147 65.26 19.90 27.27
C GLU A 147 66.55 19.33 27.86
N THR A 148 67.56 20.17 28.13
CA THR A 148 68.35 20.00 29.36
C THR A 148 68.93 21.34 29.82
N SER A 149 68.64 21.65 31.09
CA SER A 149 69.07 22.82 31.85
C SER A 149 70.35 22.54 32.67
N GLU A 150 71.02 23.61 33.11
CA GLU A 150 71.97 23.72 34.26
C GLU A 150 73.35 23.04 34.09
N GLU A 151 74.52 23.57 34.48
CA GLU A 151 74.90 24.68 35.37
C GLU A 151 76.42 24.98 35.20
N ALA A 152 76.79 26.23 35.47
CA ALA A 152 78.06 26.72 36.06
C ALA A 152 79.46 26.35 35.51
N GLY A 153 80.28 27.39 35.24
CA GLY A 153 81.74 27.29 35.23
C GLY A 153 82.45 28.49 34.60
N GLU A 154 82.87 29.46 35.41
CA GLU A 154 83.79 30.56 35.06
C GLU A 154 85.10 30.05 34.45
N GLN A 155 85.61 30.70 33.39
CA GLN A 155 86.97 31.27 33.37
C GLN A 155 87.31 32.00 32.05
N MET A 156 87.91 33.18 32.23
CA MET A 156 88.73 33.94 31.27
C MET A 156 89.71 32.99 30.54
N VAL A 157 90.22 33.22 29.33
CA VAL A 157 91.01 34.37 28.87
C VAL A 157 91.11 34.34 27.33
N HIS A 158 91.13 35.51 26.71
CA HIS A 158 91.71 35.75 25.38
C HIS A 158 93.17 35.26 25.33
N THR A 159 93.60 34.66 24.22
CA THR A 159 94.91 34.95 23.58
C THR A 159 94.89 34.48 22.12
N GLU A 160 95.03 35.44 21.22
CA GLU A 160 95.48 35.24 19.84
C GLU A 160 97.00 35.04 19.80
N GLN A 161 97.43 34.28 18.78
CA GLN A 161 98.73 34.34 18.09
C GLN A 161 99.97 33.82 18.83
N LEU A 162 100.47 32.65 18.42
CA LEU A 162 101.52 32.45 17.40
C LEU A 162 101.95 30.97 17.31
#